data_AF-A0A3B9D4S8-F1
#
_entry.id   AF-A0A3B9D4S8-F1
#
_cell.length_a   1.000
_cell.length_b   1.000
_cell.length_c   1.000
_cell.angle_alpha   90.00
_cell.angle_beta   90.00
_cell.angle_gamma   90.00
#
_symmetry.space_group_name_H-M   'P 1'
#
loop_
_entity.id
_entity.type
_entity.pdbx_description
1 polymer ?
#
loop_
_entity_poly.entity_id
_entity_poly.type
_entity_poly.pdbx_seq_one_letter_code
_entity_poly.pdbx_strand_id
1 'polypeptide(L)'
;MSEKCYGMEFLEKNNIGFYTDLKRFDDLPFKVETFAYAKSVVMIPEYLYYYRLEREGQDVAADDERLYVHFDIFEHLNQSIGSTKDQRLIDNLQMCKIQTHRYALSKIKEEYKEEYLRRARADLNALCDTGRTYKIANMMLGSEVADAYRKIMQE
;
A
#
# COMPACT_ATOMS: atom_id res chain seq x y z
N MET A 1 17.23 -0.77 7.75
CA MET A 1 17.84 0.53 7.42
C MET A 1 16.86 1.23 6.49
N SER A 2 16.20 2.31 6.91
CA SER A 2 15.22 2.99 6.06
C SER A 2 15.93 3.75 4.94
N GLU A 3 15.38 3.68 3.73
CA GLU A 3 15.83 4.35 2.49
C GLU A 3 15.83 5.88 2.53
N LYS A 4 15.45 6.45 3.68
CA LYS A 4 15.04 7.84 3.85
C LYS A 4 15.60 8.35 5.17
N CYS A 5 16.00 9.62 5.17
CA CYS A 5 16.46 10.32 6.35
C CYS A 5 15.28 11.05 6.99
N TYR A 6 15.12 10.88 8.30
CA TYR A 6 14.06 11.50 9.09
C TYR A 6 14.68 12.35 10.19
N GLY A 7 14.10 13.52 10.45
CA GLY A 7 14.50 14.33 11.60
C GLY A 7 14.09 13.64 12.90
N MET A 8 15.04 13.42 13.82
CA MET A 8 14.78 12.73 15.09
C MET A 8 13.70 13.44 15.92
N GLU A 9 13.84 14.77 16.09
CA GLU A 9 12.86 15.59 16.81
C GLU A 9 11.45 15.51 16.18
N PHE A 10 11.36 15.34 14.86
CA PHE A 10 10.08 15.18 14.17
C PHE A 10 9.41 13.85 14.51
N LEU A 11 10.17 12.75 14.53
CA LEU A 11 9.64 11.44 14.88
C LEU A 11 9.18 11.39 16.33
N GLU A 12 10.02 11.89 17.25
CA GLU A 12 9.71 11.92 18.69
C GLU A 12 8.47 12.76 18.99
N LYS A 13 8.39 13.96 18.41
CA LYS A 13 7.24 14.86 18.63
C LYS A 13 5.91 14.26 18.19
N ASN A 14 5.90 13.48 17.11
CA ASN A 14 4.68 12.88 16.56
C ASN A 14 4.50 11.42 17.00
N ASN A 15 5.37 10.91 17.89
CA ASN A 15 5.36 9.54 18.39
C ASN A 15 5.37 8.49 17.26
N ILE A 16 6.18 8.72 16.23
CA ILE A 16 6.26 7.85 15.05
C ILE A 16 7.38 6.83 15.26
N GLY A 17 7.04 5.54 15.24
CA GLY A 17 7.96 4.44 15.50
C GLY A 17 7.53 3.16 14.80
N PHE A 18 8.36 2.12 14.92
CA PHE A 18 8.00 0.79 14.44
C PHE A 18 7.11 0.08 15.45
N TYR A 19 5.99 -0.45 14.98
CA TYR A 19 5.06 -1.21 15.78
C TYR A 19 5.62 -2.61 16.08
N THR A 20 5.69 -2.97 17.36
CA THR A 20 6.32 -4.22 17.81
C THR A 20 5.36 -5.41 17.81
N ASP A 21 4.07 -5.14 17.73
CA ASP A 21 2.98 -6.11 17.61
C ASP A 21 2.73 -6.54 16.15
N LEU A 22 3.26 -5.80 15.18
CA LEU A 22 3.21 -6.18 13.76
C LEU A 22 4.36 -7.14 13.41
N LYS A 23 4.01 -8.37 13.01
CA LYS A 23 4.99 -9.42 12.70
C LYS A 23 5.84 -9.16 11.45
N ARG A 24 5.34 -8.36 10.48
CA ARG A 24 5.99 -8.02 9.20
C ARG A 24 5.43 -6.69 8.68
N PHE A 25 6.16 -6.02 7.78
CA PHE A 25 5.74 -4.77 7.11
C PHE A 25 5.42 -3.59 8.05
N ASP A 26 6.08 -3.56 9.20
CA ASP A 26 6.08 -2.44 10.15
C ASP A 26 6.64 -1.15 9.54
N ASP A 27 7.33 -1.24 8.40
CA ASP A 27 7.83 -0.12 7.62
C ASP A 27 6.73 0.69 6.92
N LEU A 28 5.58 0.08 6.60
CA LEU A 28 4.50 0.79 5.91
C LEU A 28 3.77 1.78 6.84
N PRO A 29 3.30 1.41 8.05
CA PRO A 29 2.74 2.37 9.00
C PRO A 29 3.70 3.53 9.26
N PHE A 30 4.97 3.21 9.50
CA PHE A 30 6.02 4.22 9.70
C PHE A 30 6.09 5.21 8.52
N LYS A 31 6.08 4.71 7.28
CA LYS A 31 6.09 5.55 6.06
C LYS A 31 4.84 6.42 5.97
N VAL A 32 3.66 5.85 6.18
CA VAL A 32 2.39 6.58 6.05
C VAL A 32 2.31 7.69 7.09
N GLU A 33 2.63 7.39 8.35
CA GLU A 33 2.64 8.37 9.44
C GLU A 33 3.66 9.48 9.21
N THR A 34 4.88 9.12 8.80
CA THR A 34 5.91 10.13 8.48
C THR A 34 5.46 11.06 7.35
N PHE A 35 4.79 10.55 6.31
CA PHE A 35 4.23 11.40 5.27
C PHE A 35 3.03 12.23 5.73
N ALA A 36 2.16 11.67 6.57
CA ALA A 36 0.96 12.35 7.07
C ALA A 36 1.30 13.59 7.93
N TYR A 37 2.34 13.48 8.76
CA TYR A 37 2.75 14.57 9.67
C TYR A 37 3.83 15.49 9.09
N ALA A 38 4.48 15.11 7.98
CA ALA A 38 5.54 15.92 7.38
C ALA A 38 5.02 17.27 6.86
N LYS A 39 5.66 18.36 7.29
CA LYS A 39 5.40 19.70 6.74
C LYS A 39 6.11 19.94 5.41
N SER A 40 7.21 19.23 5.16
CA SER A 40 7.97 19.27 3.93
C SER A 40 8.64 17.93 3.69
N VAL A 41 8.80 17.57 2.43
CA VAL A 41 9.52 16.38 1.98
C VAL A 41 10.43 16.80 0.83
N VAL A 42 11.71 16.44 0.93
CA VAL A 42 12.69 16.66 -0.15
C VAL A 42 12.96 15.34 -0.83
N MET A 43 12.85 15.31 -2.16
CA MET A 43 13.28 14.18 -2.97
C MET A 43 14.61 14.52 -3.63
N ILE A 44 15.59 13.61 -3.47
CA ILE A 44 16.90 13.68 -4.11
C ILE A 44 16.87 12.68 -5.28
N PRO A 45 16.98 13.14 -6.54
CA PRO A 45 16.90 12.26 -7.71
C PRO A 45 18.14 11.38 -7.89
N GLU A 46 19.24 11.71 -7.22
CA GLU A 46 20.48 10.94 -7.25
C GLU A 46 20.41 9.69 -6.35
N TYR A 47 21.05 8.61 -6.81
CA TYR A 47 21.16 7.37 -6.04
C TYR A 47 22.11 7.55 -4.85
N LEU A 48 21.56 7.74 -3.65
CA LEU A 48 22.34 7.84 -2.43
C LEU A 48 22.71 6.46 -1.84
N TYR A 49 22.04 5.39 -2.29
CA TYR A 49 22.28 4.02 -1.85
C TYR A 49 22.06 3.01 -2.99
N TYR A 50 22.93 2.01 -3.10
CA TYR A 50 22.78 0.87 -4.01
C TYR A 50 22.10 -0.30 -3.28
N TYR A 51 20.92 -0.71 -3.75
CA TYR A 51 20.25 -1.91 -3.27
C TYR A 51 20.77 -3.18 -3.97
N ARG A 52 21.04 -4.23 -3.19
CA ARG A 52 21.06 -5.61 -3.70
C ARG A 52 19.65 -6.19 -3.52
N LEU A 53 18.93 -6.34 -4.62
CA LEU A 53 17.66 -7.05 -4.68
C LEU A 53 17.92 -8.55 -4.96
N GLU A 54 16.91 -9.39 -4.71
CA GLU A 54 16.87 -10.81 -5.11
C GLU A 54 17.88 -11.74 -4.42
N ARG A 55 18.04 -11.65 -3.10
CA ARG A 55 18.70 -12.74 -2.36
C ARG A 55 17.72 -13.89 -2.14
N GLU A 56 18.23 -15.12 -2.23
CA GLU A 56 17.49 -16.31 -1.79
C GLU A 56 17.03 -16.11 -0.33
N GLY A 57 15.73 -16.24 -0.08
CA GLY A 57 15.11 -15.94 1.22
C GLY A 57 14.58 -14.51 1.43
N GLN A 58 14.63 -13.65 0.42
CA GLN A 58 14.09 -12.28 0.48
C GLN A 58 12.62 -12.23 0.05
N ASP A 59 11.72 -11.72 0.91
CA ASP A 59 10.27 -11.71 0.69
C ASP A 59 9.79 -10.88 -0.52
N VAL A 60 10.65 -10.02 -1.08
CA VAL A 60 10.35 -9.23 -2.29
C VAL A 60 10.23 -10.10 -3.55
N ALA A 61 10.78 -11.31 -3.52
CA ALA A 61 10.65 -12.29 -4.60
C ALA A 61 9.46 -13.25 -4.39
N ALA A 62 8.63 -13.04 -3.37
CA ALA A 62 7.49 -13.91 -3.12
C ALA A 62 6.48 -13.86 -4.28
N ASP A 63 6.08 -15.05 -4.72
CA ASP A 63 5.05 -15.29 -5.74
C ASP A 63 3.95 -16.24 -5.21
N ASP A 64 3.94 -16.47 -3.89
CA ASP A 64 3.07 -17.42 -3.19
C ASP A 64 2.10 -16.71 -2.21
N GLU A 65 1.51 -17.46 -1.29
CA GLU A 65 0.59 -16.97 -0.25
C GLU A 65 1.15 -15.81 0.59
N ARG A 66 2.48 -15.60 0.64
CA ARG A 66 3.06 -14.48 1.39
C ARG A 66 2.61 -13.12 0.85
N LEU A 67 2.20 -13.02 -0.41
CA LEU A 67 1.59 -11.81 -0.96
C LEU A 67 0.24 -11.46 -0.30
N TYR A 68 -0.38 -12.37 0.45
CA TYR A 68 -1.66 -12.14 1.14
C TYR A 68 -1.53 -11.19 2.33
N VAL A 69 -0.31 -10.91 2.77
CA VAL A 69 -0.04 -9.97 3.86
C VAL A 69 -0.57 -8.56 3.58
N HIS A 70 -0.73 -8.18 2.31
CA HIS A 70 -1.32 -6.90 1.92
C HIS A 70 -2.72 -6.71 2.50
N PHE A 71 -3.49 -7.79 2.66
CA PHE A 71 -4.85 -7.70 3.20
C PHE A 71 -4.85 -7.32 4.69
N ASP A 72 -3.96 -7.88 5.50
CA ASP A 72 -3.89 -7.57 6.93
C ASP A 72 -3.41 -6.12 7.15
N ILE A 73 -2.46 -5.69 6.31
CA ILE A 73 -2.00 -4.31 6.25
C ILE A 73 -3.15 -3.35 5.92
N PHE A 74 -3.92 -3.65 4.87
CA PHE A 74 -5.01 -2.79 4.45
C PHE A 74 -6.18 -2.79 5.42
N GLU A 75 -6.44 -3.89 6.12
CA GLU A 75 -7.44 -3.93 7.19
C GLU A 75 -7.08 -2.95 8.31
N HIS A 76 -5.81 -2.94 8.74
CA HIS A 76 -5.35 -1.97 9.75
C HIS A 76 -5.45 -0.52 9.25
N LEU A 77 -5.04 -0.27 8.00
CA LEU A 77 -5.15 1.06 7.41
C LEU A 77 -6.62 1.48 7.20
N ASN A 78 -7.52 0.53 6.93
CA ASN A 78 -8.94 0.81 6.81
C ASN A 78 -9.53 1.34 8.11
N GLN A 79 -9.12 0.74 9.24
CA GLN A 79 -9.55 1.18 10.57
C GLN A 79 -8.97 2.55 10.91
N SER A 80 -7.66 2.74 10.72
CA SER A 80 -6.98 4.01 11.01
C SER A 80 -7.50 5.15 10.13
N ILE A 81 -7.43 5.01 8.80
CA ILE A 81 -7.82 6.07 7.85
C ILE A 81 -9.35 6.24 7.80
N GLY A 82 -10.11 5.15 7.84
CA GLY A 82 -11.58 5.21 7.85
C GLY A 82 -12.13 5.96 9.05
N SER A 83 -11.47 5.88 10.22
CA SER A 83 -11.88 6.61 11.43
C SER A 83 -11.77 8.13 11.28
N THR A 84 -10.87 8.62 10.42
CA THR A 84 -10.66 10.07 10.21
C THR A 84 -11.84 10.74 9.48
N LYS A 85 -12.62 9.96 8.72
CA LYS A 85 -13.67 10.43 7.79
C LYS A 85 -13.18 11.46 6.75
N ASP A 86 -11.87 11.53 6.52
CA ASP A 86 -11.30 12.39 5.48
C ASP A 86 -11.34 11.67 4.12
N GLN A 87 -12.21 12.14 3.24
CA GLN A 87 -12.40 11.53 1.92
C GLN A 87 -11.12 11.54 1.06
N ARG A 88 -10.25 12.55 1.21
CA ARG A 88 -9.01 12.63 0.43
C ARG A 88 -8.02 11.56 0.90
N LEU A 89 -7.94 11.30 2.21
CA LEU A 89 -7.13 10.21 2.73
C LEU A 89 -7.67 8.84 2.31
N ILE A 90 -8.98 8.66 2.34
CA ILE A 90 -9.65 7.44 1.87
C ILE A 90 -9.38 7.20 0.38
N ASP A 91 -9.49 8.24 -0.46
CA ASP A 91 -9.21 8.15 -1.90
C ASP A 91 -7.74 7.76 -2.15
N ASN A 92 -6.80 8.37 -1.43
CA ASN A 92 -5.38 8.04 -1.55
C ASN A 92 -5.09 6.59 -1.12
N LEU A 93 -5.72 6.12 -0.03
CA LEU A 93 -5.62 4.73 0.40
C LEU A 93 -6.14 3.77 -0.68
N GLN A 94 -7.27 4.10 -1.31
CA GLN A 94 -7.80 3.29 -2.42
C GLN A 94 -6.84 3.24 -3.62
N MET A 95 -6.17 4.35 -3.95
CA MET A 95 -5.17 4.36 -5.02
C MET A 95 -3.96 3.47 -4.69
N CYS A 96 -3.56 3.41 -3.41
CA CYS A 96 -2.50 2.52 -2.94
C CYS A 96 -2.91 1.05 -3.04
N LYS A 97 -4.14 0.71 -2.63
CA LYS A 97 -4.70 -0.64 -2.74
C LYS A 97 -4.73 -1.14 -4.18
N ILE A 98 -5.26 -0.34 -5.10
CA ILE A 98 -5.34 -0.72 -6.52
C ILE A 98 -3.95 -1.07 -7.07
N GLN A 99 -2.96 -0.21 -6.84
CA GLN A 99 -1.60 -0.45 -7.33
C GLN A 99 -0.97 -1.70 -6.70
N THR A 100 -1.19 -1.90 -5.40
CA THR A 100 -0.66 -3.05 -4.67
C THR A 100 -1.29 -4.35 -5.13
N HIS A 101 -2.61 -4.41 -5.31
CA HIS A 101 -3.28 -5.60 -5.83
C HIS A 101 -2.91 -5.88 -7.28
N ARG A 102 -2.78 -4.85 -8.13
CA ARG A 102 -2.27 -5.02 -9.50
C ARG A 102 -0.87 -5.63 -9.52
N TYR A 103 0.01 -5.15 -8.65
CA TYR A 103 1.36 -5.69 -8.52
C TYR A 103 1.35 -7.15 -8.05
N ALA A 104 0.59 -7.47 -7.01
CA ALA A 104 0.54 -8.83 -6.50
C ALA A 104 -0.06 -9.80 -7.53
N LEU A 105 -1.13 -9.40 -8.23
CA LEU A 105 -1.76 -10.22 -9.27
C LEU A 105 -0.88 -10.45 -10.49
N SER A 106 0.07 -9.56 -10.78
CA SER A 106 1.04 -9.76 -11.87
C SER A 106 2.19 -10.69 -11.49
N LYS A 107 2.36 -10.98 -10.19
CA LYS A 107 3.46 -11.77 -9.63
C LYS A 107 3.04 -13.14 -9.10
N ILE A 108 1.85 -13.23 -8.51
CA ILE A 108 1.42 -14.41 -7.78
C ILE A 108 1.20 -15.61 -8.72
N LYS A 109 1.58 -16.81 -8.26
CA LYS A 109 1.32 -18.07 -8.97
C LYS A 109 -0.17 -18.32 -9.12
N GLU A 110 -0.53 -18.96 -10.23
CA GLU A 110 -1.93 -19.17 -10.64
C GLU A 110 -2.76 -19.89 -9.57
N GLU A 111 -2.15 -20.83 -8.83
CA GLU A 111 -2.80 -21.59 -7.75
C GLU A 111 -3.30 -20.72 -6.57
N TYR A 112 -2.73 -19.54 -6.34
CA TYR A 112 -3.17 -18.61 -5.28
C TYR A 112 -4.01 -17.44 -5.82
N LYS A 113 -4.14 -17.30 -7.13
CA LYS A 113 -4.67 -16.10 -7.78
C LYS A 113 -6.17 -15.94 -7.58
N GLU A 114 -6.92 -17.04 -7.62
CA GLU A 114 -8.38 -17.03 -7.44
C GLU A 114 -8.76 -16.49 -6.05
N GLU A 115 -8.14 -17.04 -5.00
CA GLU A 115 -8.39 -16.59 -3.62
C GLU A 115 -7.86 -15.16 -3.40
N TYR A 116 -6.72 -14.79 -4.01
CA TYR A 116 -6.24 -13.42 -3.96
C TYR A 116 -7.23 -12.43 -4.58
N LEU A 117 -7.77 -12.74 -5.77
CA LEU A 117 -8.77 -11.92 -6.46
C LEU A 117 -10.01 -11.73 -5.59
N ARG A 118 -10.49 -12.80 -4.96
CA ARG A 118 -11.66 -12.76 -4.06
C ARG A 118 -11.43 -11.82 -2.88
N ARG A 119 -10.26 -11.89 -2.23
CA ARG A 119 -9.91 -11.01 -1.10
C ARG A 119 -9.66 -9.56 -1.53
N ALA A 120 -9.01 -9.35 -2.68
CA ALA A 120 -8.79 -8.01 -3.25
C ALA A 120 -10.10 -7.28 -3.56
N ARG A 121 -11.09 -8.00 -4.10
CA ARG A 121 -12.45 -7.46 -4.30
C ARG A 121 -13.10 -7.01 -2.99
N ALA A 122 -12.99 -7.83 -1.95
CA ALA A 122 -13.53 -7.48 -0.63
C ALA A 122 -12.84 -6.25 -0.05
N ASP A 123 -11.51 -6.18 -0.12
CA ASP A 123 -10.74 -5.06 0.42
C ASP A 123 -10.99 -3.73 -0.32
N LEU A 124 -11.11 -3.77 -1.66
CA LEU A 124 -11.42 -2.59 -2.46
C LEU A 124 -12.84 -2.05 -2.21
N ASN A 125 -13.79 -2.94 -1.86
CA ASN A 125 -15.17 -2.56 -1.52
C ASN A 125 -15.34 -2.05 -0.08
N ALA A 126 -14.36 -2.24 0.81
CA ALA A 126 -14.56 -2.03 2.25
C ALA A 126 -14.84 -0.57 2.65
N LEU A 127 -14.30 0.40 1.92
CA LEU A 127 -14.31 1.82 2.33
C LEU A 127 -14.98 2.79 1.36
N CYS A 128 -15.19 2.41 0.10
CA CYS A 128 -15.54 3.39 -0.92
C CYS A 128 -16.42 2.82 -2.02
N ASP A 129 -17.26 3.68 -2.59
CA ASP A 129 -18.11 3.33 -3.73
C ASP A 129 -17.27 3.00 -4.98
N THR A 130 -17.73 2.00 -5.74
CA THR A 130 -17.04 1.48 -6.92
C THR A 130 -16.89 2.55 -8.02
N GLY A 131 -17.90 3.40 -8.19
CA GLY A 131 -17.93 4.46 -9.20
C GLY A 131 -16.99 5.62 -8.88
N ARG A 132 -16.95 6.05 -7.60
CA ARG A 132 -15.95 7.05 -7.15
C ARG A 132 -14.53 6.55 -7.38
N THR A 133 -14.26 5.33 -6.92
CA THR A 133 -12.92 4.72 -6.99
C THR A 133 -12.43 4.63 -8.42
N TYR A 134 -13.28 4.19 -9.37
CA TYR A 134 -12.95 4.17 -10.79
C TYR A 134 -12.61 5.57 -11.33
N LYS A 135 -13.43 6.57 -11.00
CA LYS A 135 -13.24 7.95 -11.50
C LYS A 135 -11.93 8.55 -11.00
N ILE A 136 -11.61 8.35 -9.71
CA ILE A 136 -10.37 8.83 -9.10
C ILE A 136 -9.16 8.08 -9.66
N ALA A 137 -9.25 6.76 -9.82
CA ALA A 137 -8.19 5.96 -10.46
C ALA A 137 -7.87 6.45 -11.86
N ASN A 138 -8.90 6.73 -12.67
CA ASN A 138 -8.70 7.24 -14.03
C ASN A 138 -8.04 8.63 -14.03
N MET A 139 -8.40 9.49 -13.07
CA MET A 139 -7.84 10.84 -12.96
C MET A 139 -6.41 10.85 -12.43
N MET A 140 -6.09 10.03 -11.44
CA MET A 140 -4.80 10.07 -10.72
C MET A 140 -3.77 9.08 -11.25
N LEU A 141 -4.21 7.93 -11.74
CA LEU A 141 -3.35 6.81 -12.15
C LEU A 141 -3.46 6.48 -13.64
N GLY A 142 -4.41 7.08 -14.35
CA GLY A 142 -4.67 6.86 -15.76
C GLY A 142 -5.64 5.72 -16.06
N SER A 143 -6.09 5.65 -17.31
CA SER A 143 -7.14 4.72 -17.76
C SER A 143 -6.75 3.25 -17.63
N GLU A 144 -5.50 2.90 -17.90
CA GLU A 144 -4.99 1.53 -17.79
C GLU A 144 -5.17 0.95 -16.37
N VAL A 145 -4.88 1.77 -15.35
CA VAL A 145 -5.01 1.38 -13.95
C VAL A 145 -6.48 1.29 -13.55
N ALA A 146 -7.31 2.23 -14.01
CA ALA A 146 -8.75 2.22 -13.77
C ALA A 146 -9.44 0.99 -14.39
N ASP A 147 -9.02 0.59 -15.59
CA ASP A 147 -9.53 -0.60 -16.27
C ASP A 147 -9.08 -1.89 -15.57
N ALA A 148 -7.84 -1.93 -15.06
CA ALA A 148 -7.38 -3.05 -14.26
C ALA A 148 -8.17 -3.19 -12.94
N TYR A 149 -8.47 -2.07 -12.28
CA TYR A 149 -9.39 -2.06 -11.14
C TYR A 149 -10.76 -2.62 -11.55
N ARG A 150 -11.33 -2.16 -12.67
CA ARG A 150 -12.61 -2.67 -13.18
C ARG A 150 -12.58 -4.19 -13.41
N LYS A 151 -11.50 -4.73 -13.98
CA LYS A 151 -11.34 -6.18 -14.18
C LYS A 151 -11.34 -6.95 -12.86
N ILE A 152 -10.58 -6.47 -11.86
CA ILE A 152 -10.57 -7.06 -10.51
C ILE A 152 -11.98 -7.10 -9.92
N MET A 153 -12.81 -6.07 -10.18
CA MET A 153 -14.18 -5.98 -9.68
C MET A 153 -15.22 -6.81 -10.47
N GLN A 154 -14.89 -7.32 -11.66
CA GLN A 154 -15.82 -7.98 -12.58
C GLN A 154 -15.58 -9.49 -12.75
N GLU A 155 -14.32 -9.91 -12.73
CA GLU A 155 -13.95 -11.32 -12.50
C GLU A 155 -14.41 -11.73 -11.10
#